data_AF-A0A3R9Y0F5-F1
#
_entry.id   AF-A0A3R9Y0F5-F1
#
_cell.length_a   1.000
_cell.length_b   1.000
_cell.length_c   1.000
_cell.angle_alpha   90.00
_cell.angle_beta   90.00
_cell.angle_gamma   90.00
#
_symmetry.space_group_name_H-M   'P 1'
#
loop_
_entity.id
_entity.type
_entity.pdbx_description
1 polymer ?
#
loop_
_entity_poly.entity_id
_entity_poly.type
_entity_poly.pdbx_seq_one_letter_code
_entity_poly.pdbx_strand_id
1 'polypeptide(L)' 'MDLSKSLAGWTDWDGAAFALGRSLGIFHETETFTQVKWVFWTNNPLGNALHEVLVQLASAGVLERRDEPDDIQFRWLGR' A
#
# COMPACT_ATOMS: atom_id res chain seq x y z
N MET A 1 0.31 -12.79 -4.20
CA MET A 1 0.50 -12.41 -2.78
C MET A 1 -0.85 -12.05 -2.17
N ASP A 2 -1.05 -12.31 -0.88
CA ASP A 2 -2.30 -12.00 -0.17
C ASP A 2 -2.18 -10.65 0.56
N LEU A 3 -2.98 -9.67 0.14
CA LEU A 3 -2.96 -8.31 0.69
C LEU A 3 -3.35 -8.29 2.17
N SER A 4 -4.31 -9.13 2.56
CA SER A 4 -4.81 -9.18 3.95
C SER A 4 -3.73 -9.62 4.93
N LYS A 5 -2.86 -10.54 4.52
CA LYS A 5 -1.71 -11.00 5.30
C LYS A 5 -0.59 -9.96 5.32
N SER A 6 -0.36 -9.30 4.19
CA SER A 6 0.68 -8.28 4.05
C SER A 6 0.39 -7.05 4.92
N LEU A 7 -0.88 -6.72 5.12
CA LEU A 7 -1.34 -5.59 5.93
C LEU A 7 -1.94 -6.01 7.26
N ALA A 8 -1.55 -7.16 7.82
CA ALA A 8 -2.05 -7.59 9.13
C ALA A 8 -1.66 -6.63 10.27
N GLY A 9 -0.55 -5.89 10.10
CA GLY A 9 -0.11 -4.81 10.96
C GLY A 9 -0.18 -3.44 10.28
N TRP A 10 -0.01 -2.39 11.07
CA TRP A 10 0.15 -1.04 10.55
C TRP A 10 1.39 -0.97 9.66
N THR A 11 1.18 -0.50 8.43
CA THR A 11 2.21 -0.40 7.41
C THR A 11 2.13 0.98 6.79
N ASP A 12 3.28 1.63 6.59
CA ASP A 12 3.40 2.93 5.93
C ASP A 12 2.80 2.89 4.52
N TRP A 13 2.33 4.02 4.02
CA TRP A 13 1.54 4.07 2.79
C TRP A 13 2.28 3.50 1.58
N ASP A 14 3.60 3.67 1.54
CA ASP A 14 4.44 3.20 0.44
C ASP A 14 4.63 1.68 0.49
N GLY A 15 4.84 1.11 1.68
CA GLY A 15 4.85 -0.32 1.94
C GLY A 15 3.51 -0.96 1.64
N ALA A 16 2.41 -0.28 2.00
CA ALA A 16 1.07 -0.73 1.70
C ALA A 16 0.77 -0.68 0.19
N ALA A 17 1.21 0.37 -0.50
CA ALA A 17 1.05 0.52 -1.95
C ALA A 17 1.86 -0.53 -2.71
N PHE A 18 3.05 -0.87 -2.22
CA PHE A 18 3.84 -1.97 -2.75
C PHE A 18 3.16 -3.33 -2.56
N ALA A 19 2.65 -3.63 -1.37
CA ALA A 19 1.91 -4.86 -1.11
C ALA A 19 0.65 -4.99 -1.99
N LEU A 20 -0.07 -3.88 -2.19
CA LEU A 20 -1.20 -3.80 -3.12
C LEU A 20 -0.74 -4.07 -4.55
N GLY A 21 0.31 -3.40 -5.02
CA GLY A 21 0.86 -3.62 -6.37
C GLY A 21 1.29 -5.07 -6.61
N ARG A 22 1.89 -5.75 -5.61
CA ARG A 22 2.19 -7.18 -5.68
C ARG A 22 0.94 -8.06 -5.74
N SER A 23 -0.12 -7.67 -5.02
CA SER A 23 -1.38 -8.42 -5.02
C SER A 23 -2.15 -8.26 -6.33
N LEU A 24 -2.02 -7.12 -7.00
CA LEU A 24 -2.56 -6.85 -8.33
C LEU A 24 -1.69 -7.41 -9.49
N GLY A 25 -0.50 -7.95 -9.19
CA GLY A 25 0.43 -8.48 -10.19
C GLY A 25 1.22 -7.41 -10.95
N ILE A 26 1.26 -6.17 -10.45
CA ILE A 26 2.02 -5.05 -11.04
C ILE A 26 3.52 -5.21 -10.78
N PHE A 27 3.88 -5.58 -9.54
CA PHE A 27 5.26 -5.85 -9.15
C PHE A 27 5.50 -7.36 -9.11
N HIS A 28 6.60 -7.80 -9.68
CA HIS A 28 7.00 -9.20 -9.71
C HIS A 28 7.34 -9.70 -8.29
N GLU A 29 7.17 -11.00 -8.03
CA GLU A 29 7.42 -11.54 -6.68
C GLU A 29 8.88 -11.43 -6.24
N THR A 30 9.80 -11.34 -7.20
CA THR A 30 11.25 -11.18 -6.99
C THR A 30 11.67 -9.73 -6.85
N GLU A 31 10.81 -8.76 -7.20
CA GLU A 31 11.12 -7.35 -7.01
C GLU A 31 11.03 -6.98 -5.54
N THR A 32 12.05 -6.27 -5.08
CA THR A 32 12.13 -5.74 -3.73
C THR A 32 11.60 -4.31 -3.70
N PHE A 33 11.10 -3.87 -2.55
CA PHE A 33 10.67 -2.49 -2.35
C PHE A 33 11.77 -1.49 -2.76
N THR A 34 13.03 -1.73 -2.38
CA THR A 34 14.15 -0.82 -2.68
C THR A 34 14.37 -0.60 -4.18
N GLN A 35 14.07 -1.61 -5.02
CA GLN A 35 14.19 -1.48 -6.49
C GLN A 35 13.11 -0.57 -7.07
N VAL A 36 11.93 -0.54 -6.47
CA VAL A 36 10.75 0.20 -6.96
C VAL A 36 10.40 1.41 -6.10
N LYS A 37 11.15 1.72 -5.05
CA LYS A 37 10.85 2.82 -4.10
C LYS A 37 10.64 4.18 -4.77
N TRP A 38 11.30 4.39 -5.92
CA TRP A 38 11.15 5.60 -6.71
C TRP A 38 9.71 5.80 -7.22
N VAL A 39 8.92 4.73 -7.37
CA VAL A 39 7.49 4.79 -7.68
C VAL A 39 6.69 5.47 -6.57
N PHE A 40 7.12 5.35 -5.32
CA PHE A 40 6.39 5.92 -4.17
C PHE A 40 7.00 7.24 -3.71
N TRP A 41 8.31 7.44 -3.86
CA TRP A 41 9.01 8.63 -3.36
C TRP A 41 9.19 9.73 -4.41
N THR A 42 8.54 9.60 -5.56
CA THR A 42 8.47 10.64 -6.60
C THR A 42 7.02 10.87 -7.00
N ASN A 43 6.75 11.92 -7.77
CA ASN A 43 5.42 12.14 -8.36
C ASN A 43 5.17 11.18 -9.54
N ASN A 44 5.09 9.89 -9.24
CA ASN A 44 4.90 8.84 -10.21
C ASN A 44 3.39 8.52 -10.36
N PRO A 45 2.83 8.52 -11.58
CA PRO A 45 1.41 8.23 -11.79
C PRO A 45 0.94 6.87 -11.22
N LEU A 46 1.79 5.84 -11.28
CA LEU A 46 1.48 4.52 -10.73
C LEU A 46 1.44 4.55 -9.20
N GLY A 47 2.41 5.21 -8.56
CA GLY A 47 2.43 5.38 -7.10
C GLY A 47 1.21 6.14 -6.60
N ASN A 48 0.85 7.23 -7.29
CA ASN A 48 -0.35 8.02 -6.99
C ASN A 48 -1.62 7.18 -7.08
N ALA A 49 -1.78 6.41 -8.17
CA ALA A 49 -2.95 5.55 -8.36
C ALA A 49 -3.03 4.45 -7.28
N LEU A 50 -1.91 3.82 -6.91
CA LEU A 50 -1.89 2.82 -5.84
C LEU A 50 -2.28 3.43 -4.49
N HIS A 51 -1.79 4.63 -4.18
CA HIS A 51 -2.18 5.37 -2.97
C HIS A 51 -3.69 5.68 -2.97
N GLU A 52 -4.25 6.16 -4.07
CA GLU A 52 -5.69 6.42 -4.19
C GLU A 52 -6.53 5.17 -3.94
N VAL A 53 -6.11 4.00 -4.45
CA VAL A 53 -6.80 2.73 -4.19
C VAL A 53 -6.78 2.39 -2.69
N LEU A 54 -5.66 2.58 -1.99
CA LEU A 54 -5.61 2.36 -0.53
C LEU A 54 -6.60 3.26 0.22
N VAL A 55 -6.68 4.53 -0.17
CA VAL A 55 -7.64 5.48 0.43
C VAL A 55 -9.08 5.07 0.15
N GLN A 56 -9.38 4.60 -1.06
CA GLN A 56 -10.72 4.09 -1.40
C GLN A 56 -11.06 2.81 -0.62
N LEU A 57 -10.12 1.89 -0.45
CA LEU A 57 -10.30 0.68 0.35
C LEU A 57 -10.51 1.01 1.83
N ALA A 58 -9.81 2.01 2.36
CA ALA A 58 -10.04 2.50 3.71
C ALA A 58 -11.44 3.12 3.86
N SER A 59 -11.86 3.93 2.88
CA SER A 59 -13.20 4.54 2.84
C SER A 59 -14.32 3.48 2.75
N ALA A 60 -14.05 2.36 2.08
CA ALA A 60 -14.95 1.22 1.98
C ALA A 60 -14.96 0.30 3.23
N GLY A 61 -14.13 0.59 4.24
CA GLY A 61 -14.01 -0.22 5.46
C GLY A 61 -13.27 -1.55 5.27
N VAL A 62 -12.49 -1.69 4.21
CA VAL A 62 -11.60 -2.86 4.00
C VAL A 62 -10.28 -2.66 4.75
N LEU A 63 -9.77 -1.44 4.73
CA LEU A 63 -8.58 -1.03 5.47
C LEU A 63 -8.95 -0.05 6.58
N GLU A 64 -8.14 -0.04 7.63
CA GLU A 64 -8.07 1.06 8.58
C GLU A 64 -6.95 2.00 8.13
N ARG A 65 -7.20 3.31 8.19
CA ARG A 65 -6.22 4.36 7.92
C ARG A 65 -5.91 5.09 9.22
N ARG A 66 -4.62 5.36 9.45
CA ARG A 66 -4.14 6.19 10.55
C ARG A 66 -3.22 7.27 9.99
N ASP A 67 -3.51 8.52 10.35
CA ASP A 67 -2.68 9.67 10.03
C ASP A 67 -1.78 9.98 11.25
N GLU A 68 -0.49 9.68 11.13
CA GLU A 68 0.56 10.05 12.10
C GLU A 68 1.18 11.40 11.68
N PRO A 69 1.89 12.11 12.57
CA PRO A 69 2.47 13.43 12.25
C PRO A 69 3.41 13.44 11.04
N ASP A 70 4.11 12.33 10.80
CA ASP A 70 5.14 12.21 9.76
C ASP A 70 4.76 11.24 8.64
N ASP A 71 3.69 10.44 8.81
CA ASP A 71 3.32 9.42 7.82
C ASP A 71 1.84 8.98 7.88
N ILE A 72 1.36 8.36 6.80
CA ILE A 72 0.04 7.72 6.72
C ILE A 72 0.25 6.20 6.73
N GLN A 73 -0.49 5.51 7.58
CA GLN A 73 -0.41 4.06 7.72
C GLN A 73 -1.75 3.37 7.45
N PHE A 74 -1.66 2.15 6.94
CA PHE A 74 -2.80 1.30 6.63
C PHE A 74 -2.66 -0.06 7.31
N ARG A 75 -3.80 -0.63 7.70
CA ARG A 75 -3.91 -2.00 8.22
C ARG A 75 -5.17 -2.65 7.66
N TRP A 76 -5.14 -3.96 7.44
CA TRP A 76 -6.32 -4.74 7.08
C TRP A 76 -7.31 -4.77 8.25
N LEU A 77 -8.56 -4.34 8.01
CA LEU A 77 -9.57 -4.27 9.07
C LEU A 77 -10.19 -5.64 9.38
N GLY A 78 -10.07 -6.61 8.45
CA GLY A 78 -10.58 -7.97 8.64
C GLY A 78 -12.10 -8.01 8.56
N ARG A 79 -12.61 -8.61 7.49
CA ARG A 79 -14.01 -9.02 7.42
C ARG A 79 -14.09 -10.47 7.00
#